data_AF-A0A6V7IQT2-F1
#
_entry.id   AF-A0A6V7IQT2-F1
#
_cell.length_a   1.000
_cell.length_b   1.000
_cell.length_c   1.000
_cell.angle_alpha   90.00
_cell.angle_beta   90.00
_cell.angle_gamma   90.00
#
_symmetry.space_group_name_H-M   'P 1'
#
loop_
_entity.id
_entity.type
_entity.pdbx_description
1 polymer ?
#
loop_
_entity_poly.entity_id
_entity_poly.type
_entity_poly.pdbx_seq_one_letter_code
_entity_poly.pdbx_strand_id
1 'polypeptide(L)' 'ALGKTNDARIWTREACTGAKSSGLLERKQARACRATPDVMPSIVQAARDTTSICQQAFRNRRWNCSSIERAPHYTPDLLS' A
#
# COMPACT_ATOMS: atom_id res chain seq x y z
N ALA A 1 0.00 -0.06 -5.90
CA ALA A 1 -0.01 -0.04 -4.41
C ALA A 1 -1.30 0.61 -3.94
N LEU A 2 -1.83 0.25 -2.76
CA LEU A 2 -3.04 0.90 -2.23
C LEU A 2 -2.89 2.43 -2.07
N GLY A 3 -1.67 2.91 -1.79
CA GLY A 3 -1.37 4.34 -1.74
C GLY A 3 -1.47 5.09 -3.08
N LYS A 4 -1.48 4.38 -4.23
CA LYS A 4 -1.54 4.99 -5.57
C LYS A 4 -2.94 5.05 -6.18
N THR A 5 -3.94 4.40 -5.59
CA THR A 5 -5.30 4.46 -6.14
C THR A 5 -5.90 5.81 -5.80
N ASN A 6 -6.12 6.67 -6.80
CA ASN A 6 -6.89 7.91 -6.65
C ASN A 6 -8.38 7.65 -6.38
N ASP A 7 -8.81 6.40 -6.46
CA ASP A 7 -10.13 5.99 -6.03
C ASP A 7 -10.21 6.10 -4.51
N ALA A 8 -11.10 6.98 -4.05
CA ALA A 8 -11.71 6.88 -2.73
C ALA A 8 -12.50 5.56 -2.68
N ARG A 9 -11.77 4.44 -2.58
CA ARG A 9 -12.35 3.11 -2.53
C ARG A 9 -13.16 3.04 -1.25
N ILE A 10 -14.46 2.80 -1.40
CA ILE A 10 -15.30 2.48 -0.25
C ILE A 10 -14.87 1.10 0.24
N TRP A 11 -14.28 1.07 1.44
CA TRP A 11 -13.80 -0.17 2.02
C TRP A 11 -14.96 -0.90 2.68
N THR A 12 -15.33 -2.03 2.10
CA THR A 12 -16.28 -2.99 2.67
C THR A 12 -15.61 -4.35 2.81
N ARG A 13 -16.29 -5.28 3.49
CA ARG A 13 -15.83 -6.67 3.59
C ARG A 13 -15.66 -7.34 2.22
N GLU A 14 -16.53 -7.00 1.26
CA GLU A 14 -16.49 -7.47 -0.12
C GLU A 14 -15.31 -6.85 -0.86
N ALA A 15 -15.08 -5.55 -0.70
CA ALA A 15 -13.93 -4.86 -1.28
C ALA A 15 -12.60 -5.45 -0.78
N CYS A 16 -12.49 -5.76 0.53
CA CYS A 16 -11.34 -6.46 1.10
C CYS A 16 -11.13 -7.85 0.51
N THR A 17 -12.23 -8.56 0.21
CA THR A 17 -12.18 -9.89 -0.41
C THR A 17 -11.73 -9.78 -1.87
N GLY A 18 -12.26 -8.82 -2.62
CA GLY A 18 -11.81 -8.51 -3.98
C GLY A 18 -10.32 -8.14 -4.02
N ALA A 19 -9.87 -7.30 -3.08
CA ALA A 19 -8.45 -6.92 -2.96
C ALA A 19 -7.53 -8.11 -2.65
N LYS A 20 -7.99 -9.09 -1.87
CA LYS A 20 -7.25 -10.36 -1.69
C LYS A 20 -7.18 -11.15 -2.99
N SER A 21 -8.30 -11.27 -3.70
CA SER A 21 -8.37 -12.05 -4.93
C SER A 21 -7.52 -11.44 -6.05
N SER A 22 -7.36 -10.12 -6.06
CA SER A 22 -6.50 -9.41 -7.01
C SER A 22 -5.02 -9.35 -6.59
N GLY A 23 -4.62 -10.02 -5.50
CA GLY A 23 -3.24 -10.00 -4.99
C GLY A 23 -2.80 -8.68 -4.35
N LEU A 24 -3.73 -7.75 -4.07
CA LEU A 24 -3.40 -6.48 -3.38
C LEU A 24 -3.22 -6.67 -1.87
N LEU A 25 -3.90 -7.65 -1.29
CA LEU A 25 -3.81 -7.97 0.13
C LEU A 25 -3.40 -9.43 0.33
N GLU A 26 -2.39 -9.62 1.18
CA GLU A 26 -2.02 -10.92 1.70
C GLU A 26 -3.12 -11.51 2.58
N ARG A 27 -3.10 -12.84 2.78
CA ARG A 27 -4.15 -13.55 3.54
C ARG A 27 -4.42 -12.93 4.92
N LYS A 28 -3.37 -12.55 5.65
CA LYS A 28 -3.48 -11.92 6.98
C LYS A 28 -4.01 -10.48 6.88
N GLN A 29 -3.54 -9.70 5.91
CA GLN A 29 -4.02 -8.33 5.68
C GLN A 29 -5.50 -8.32 5.29
N ALA A 30 -5.93 -9.24 4.43
CA ALA A 30 -7.32 -9.40 4.06
C ALA A 30 -8.22 -9.80 5.25
N ARG A 31 -7.70 -10.60 6.18
CA ARG A 31 -8.41 -10.94 7.43
C ARG A 31 -8.62 -9.69 8.29
N ALA A 32 -7.58 -8.87 8.47
CA ALA A 32 -7.67 -7.62 9.22
C ALA A 32 -8.63 -6.62 8.53
N CYS A 33 -8.48 -6.41 7.22
CA CYS A 33 -9.35 -5.56 6.41
C CYS A 33 -10.83 -5.94 6.57
N ARG A 34 -11.18 -7.24 6.52
CA ARG A 34 -12.57 -7.68 6.71
C ARG A 34 -13.11 -7.52 8.13
N ALA A 35 -12.23 -7.49 9.13
CA ALA A 35 -12.62 -7.31 10.53
C ALA A 35 -12.98 -5.85 10.82
N THR A 36 -12.21 -4.93 10.23
CA THR A 36 -12.35 -3.48 10.41
C THR A 36 -12.05 -2.77 9.07
N PRO A 37 -12.99 -2.76 8.11
CA PRO A 37 -12.75 -2.17 6.80
C PRO A 37 -12.73 -0.62 6.85
N ASP A 38 -13.41 -0.04 7.82
CA ASP A 38 -13.51 1.39 8.11
C ASP A 38 -12.17 2.06 8.45
N VAL A 39 -11.18 1.31 8.98
CA VAL A 39 -9.82 1.85 9.24
C VAL A 39 -8.91 1.83 8.01
N MET A 40 -9.29 1.12 6.94
CA MET A 40 -8.46 1.03 5.74
C MET A 40 -8.15 2.38 5.08
N PRO A 41 -9.05 3.38 5.00
CA PRO A 41 -8.71 4.73 4.55
C PRO A 41 -7.51 5.31 5.30
N SER A 42 -7.48 5.22 6.63
CA SER A 42 -6.37 5.72 7.46
C SER A 42 -5.07 4.96 7.20
N ILE A 43 -5.15 3.63 7.00
CA ILE A 43 -3.98 2.81 6.65
C ILE A 43 -3.42 3.22 5.28
N VAL A 44 -4.29 3.47 4.29
CA VAL A 44 -3.87 3.94 2.95
C VAL A 44 -3.23 5.32 3.04
N GLN A 45 -3.79 6.23 3.84
CA GLN A 45 -3.22 7.56 4.02
C GLN A 45 -1.85 7.49 4.70
N ALA A 46 -1.72 6.71 5.78
CA ALA A 46 -0.43 6.50 6.45
C ALA A 46 0.64 5.96 5.49
N ALA A 47 0.28 5.05 4.57
CA ALA A 47 1.21 4.55 3.56
C ALA A 47 1.64 5.63 2.55
N ARG A 48 0.75 6.55 2.17
CA ARG A 48 1.06 7.71 1.32
C ARG A 48 2.02 8.68 2.02
N ASP A 49 1.71 9.03 3.27
CA ASP A 49 2.53 9.94 4.08
C ASP A 49 3.93 9.36 4.28
N THR A 50 4.00 8.06 4.59
CA THR A 50 5.27 7.33 4.72
C THR A 50 6.07 7.35 3.42
N THR A 51 5.42 7.16 2.26
CA THR A 51 6.07 7.23 0.94
C THR A 51 6.69 8.61 0.72
N SER A 52 5.92 9.67 0.99
CA SER A 52 6.39 11.06 0.86
C SER A 52 7.58 11.35 1.77
N ILE A 53 7.48 10.99 3.05
CA ILE A 53 8.56 11.20 4.03
C ILE A 53 9.80 10.40 3.64
N CYS A 54 9.64 9.16 3.16
CA CYS A 54 10.76 8.33 2.72
C CYS A 54 11.52 8.97 1.56
N GLN A 55 10.81 9.42 0.52
CA GLN A 55 11.42 10.10 -0.61
C GLN A 55 12.12 11.41 -0.19
N GLN A 56 11.51 12.17 0.73
CA GLN A 56 12.12 13.38 1.27
C GLN A 56 13.41 13.08 2.06
N ALA A 57 13.37 12.09 2.95
CA ALA A 57 14.50 11.70 3.80
C ALA A 57 15.68 11.16 2.98
N PHE A 58 15.39 10.44 1.89
CA PHE A 58 16.40 9.80 1.04
C PHE A 58 16.67 10.56 -0.27
N ARG A 59 16.19 11.80 -0.43
CA ARG A 59 16.29 12.58 -1.68
C ARG A 59 17.69 12.71 -2.28
N ASN A 60 18.73 12.68 -1.43
CA ASN A 60 20.14 12.83 -1.81
C ASN A 60 20.93 11.50 -1.71
N ARG A 61 20.23 10.36 -1.68
CA ARG A 61 20.85 9.01 -1.62
C ARG A 61 20.72 8.31 -2.97
N ARG A 62 21.61 7.36 -3.23
CA ARG A 62 21.58 6.51 -4.44
C ARG A 62 20.25 5.74 -4.55
N TRP A 63 19.75 5.23 -3.43
CA TRP A 63 18.37 4.79 -3.31
C TRP A 63 17.55 5.91 -2.69
N ASN A 64 16.67 6.52 -3.48
CA ASN A 64 15.87 7.69 -3.12
C ASN A 64 14.42 7.35 -2.76
N CYS A 65 14.14 6.07 -2.48
CA CYS A 65 12.80 5.57 -2.17
C CYS A 65 11.77 5.72 -3.31
N SER A 66 12.19 5.92 -4.57
CA SER A 66 11.25 5.91 -5.70
C SER A 66 10.77 4.51 -6.08
N SER A 67 11.52 3.45 -5.77
CA SER A 67 11.15 2.07 -6.15
C SER A 67 9.99 1.50 -5.32
N ILE A 68 9.75 1.98 -4.09
CA ILE A 68 8.62 1.50 -3.26
C ILE A 68 7.25 1.81 -3.86
N GLU A 69 7.18 2.83 -4.71
CA GLU A 69 5.98 3.21 -5.44
C GLU A 69 5.50 2.15 -6.44
N ARG A 70 6.38 1.22 -6.82
CA ARG A 70 6.06 0.13 -7.75
C ARG A 70 5.32 -1.02 -7.08
N ALA A 71 5.12 -0.97 -5.76
CA ALA A 71 4.34 -1.95 -5.03
C ALA A 71 3.00 -2.29 -5.74
N PRO A 72 2.58 -3.56 -5.77
CA PRO A 72 3.26 -4.72 -5.19
C PRO A 72 4.41 -5.26 -6.08
N HIS A 73 4.59 -4.73 -7.28
CA HIS A 73 5.59 -5.16 -8.26
C HIS A 73 6.91 -4.43 -8.05
N TYR A 74 7.57 -4.75 -6.95
CA TYR A 74 8.87 -4.15 -6.62
C TYR A 74 9.93 -4.49 -7.66
N THR A 75 10.92 -3.62 -7.77
CA THR A 75 12.14 -3.86 -8.55
C THR A 75 13.14 -4.71 -7.76
N PRO A 76 14.12 -5.34 -8.43
CA PRO A 76 15.07 -6.25 -7.77
C PRO A 76 15.83 -5.67 -6.58
N ASP A 77 16.01 -4.34 -6.52
CA ASP A 77 16.63 -3.62 -5.38
C ASP A 77 15.86 -3.78 -4.06
N LEU A 78 14.59 -4.19 -4.10
CA LEU A 78 13.75 -4.45 -2.93
C LEU A 78 13.34 -5.92 -2.79
N LEU A 79 13.76 -6.79 -3.72
CA LEU A 79 13.43 -8.22 -3.73
C LEU A 79 14.65 -9.11 -3.36
N SER A 80 15.84 -8.52 -3.25
CA SER A 80 17.10 -9.21 -2.94
C SER A 80 17.27 -9.54 -1.46
#